data_AF-A0AAU9K977-F1
#
_entry.id   AF-A0AAU9K977-F1
#
_cell.length_a   1.000
_cell.length_b   1.000
_cell.length_c   1.000
_cell.angle_alpha   90.00
_cell.angle_beta   90.00
_cell.angle_gamma   90.00
#
_symmetry.space_group_name_H-M   'P 1'
#
loop_
_entity.id
_entity.type
_entity.pdbx_description
1 polymer ?
#
loop_
_entity_poly.entity_id
_entity_poly.type
_entity_poly.pdbx_seq_one_letter_code
_entity_poly.pdbx_strand_id
1 'polypeptide(L)'
;MRLIFIISAATVCLSIIELISHEQLESTGAYIIEEIQKDRSEGTDELFLMIGSVTSICFFLISGICYLTGYKEIGLLGIFGSQLGAAFSGVLKSAFAHPRPFWKYSEIDALQCSKDFGAPSGHAMSAGGSLFVLGYIWMKNTDRWYIKLFIIIMISIITAYDRLYLGVHFYFQIILGYAFALLISAIIVHPSSINLLQKFGNDKELLIKSQITWLLLLVFSTIFCLCRSPDWDESWSINYEKACGNSFAIEDVIIKNTADSYVFSLLGGLTMGHYLQKEKGVPEFSLLAIIISGFLHLGFINICLKMIEGYISLSTSNFLGWILLFITRYSCGIIYAYFLPEIIFKLFRKNEALEQRFSVLTFKIKV
;
A
#
# COMPACT_ATOMS: atom_id res chain seq x y z
N MET A 1 4.23 0.50 23.31
CA MET A 1 4.32 -0.93 23.67
C MET A 1 2.98 -1.60 23.96
N ARG A 2 2.20 -1.23 25.00
CA ARG A 2 0.92 -1.91 25.34
C ARG A 2 -0.09 -1.97 24.18
N LEU A 3 -0.30 -0.85 23.46
CA LEU A 3 -1.22 -0.81 22.31
C LEU A 3 -0.80 -1.74 21.18
N ILE A 4 0.49 -1.76 20.83
CA ILE A 4 1.03 -2.65 19.78
C ILE A 4 0.79 -4.10 20.17
N PHE A 5 1.07 -4.48 21.43
CA PHE A 5 0.82 -5.83 21.91
C PHE A 5 -0.66 -6.24 21.78
N ILE A 6 -1.59 -5.36 22.15
CA ILE A 6 -3.04 -5.61 22.02
C ILE A 6 -3.43 -5.80 20.55
N ILE A 7 -2.97 -4.90 19.66
CA ILE A 7 -3.27 -5.00 18.23
C ILE A 7 -2.66 -6.28 17.66
N SER A 8 -1.41 -6.62 18.00
CA SER A 8 -0.77 -7.87 17.58
C SER A 8 -1.55 -9.10 18.04
N ALA A 9 -1.99 -9.14 19.30
CA ALA A 9 -2.80 -10.25 19.82
C ALA A 9 -4.12 -10.39 19.06
N ALA A 10 -4.79 -9.26 18.77
CA ALA A 10 -6.02 -9.27 17.97
C ALA A 10 -5.79 -9.73 16.53
N THR A 11 -4.73 -9.27 15.86
CA THR A 11 -4.37 -9.70 14.50
C THR A 11 -4.07 -11.20 14.46
N VAL A 12 -3.34 -11.73 15.46
CA VAL A 12 -3.07 -13.18 15.59
C VAL A 12 -4.37 -13.96 15.81
N CYS A 13 -5.26 -13.50 16.69
CA CYS A 13 -6.56 -14.14 16.90
C CYS A 13 -7.38 -14.18 15.60
N LEU A 14 -7.46 -13.07 14.86
CA LEU A 14 -8.14 -13.01 13.56
C LEU A 14 -7.52 -13.96 12.54
N SER A 15 -6.18 -14.06 12.52
CA SER A 15 -5.46 -14.99 11.64
C SER A 15 -5.81 -16.44 11.96
N ILE A 16 -5.86 -16.80 13.25
CA ILE A 16 -6.24 -18.14 13.71
C ILE A 16 -7.70 -18.45 13.39
N ILE A 17 -8.62 -17.50 13.64
CA ILE A 17 -10.04 -17.65 13.33
C ILE A 17 -10.22 -17.90 11.83
N GLU A 18 -9.56 -17.12 10.99
CA GLU A 18 -9.60 -17.29 9.55
C GLU A 18 -9.08 -18.67 9.12
N LEU A 19 -7.93 -19.12 9.63
CA LEU A 19 -7.38 -20.43 9.28
C LEU A 19 -8.29 -21.60 9.71
N ILE A 20 -8.88 -21.53 10.91
CA ILE A 20 -9.69 -22.63 11.47
C ILE A 20 -11.11 -22.64 10.90
N SER A 21 -11.69 -21.47 10.63
CA SER A 21 -13.12 -21.32 10.30
C SER A 21 -13.35 -20.87 8.86
N HIS A 22 -12.35 -21.01 7.97
CA HIS A 22 -12.41 -20.49 6.60
C HIS A 22 -13.64 -20.97 5.83
N GLU A 23 -14.02 -22.26 5.88
CA GLU A 23 -15.19 -22.76 5.15
C GLU A 23 -16.50 -22.03 5.51
N GLN A 24 -16.73 -21.79 6.80
CA GLN A 24 -17.92 -21.09 7.31
C GLN A 24 -17.88 -19.60 6.99
N LEU A 25 -16.70 -18.99 7.06
CA LEU A 25 -16.48 -17.58 6.72
C LEU A 25 -16.65 -17.34 5.21
N GLU A 26 -16.20 -18.27 4.39
CA GLU A 26 -16.37 -18.25 2.93
C GLU A 26 -17.83 -18.42 2.54
N SER A 27 -18.56 -19.36 3.15
CA SER A 27 -19.99 -19.56 2.84
C SER A 27 -20.84 -18.34 3.22
N THR A 28 -20.60 -17.76 4.39
CA THR A 28 -21.30 -16.53 4.81
C THR A 28 -20.88 -15.32 3.98
N GLY A 29 -19.61 -15.28 3.55
CA GLY A 29 -19.10 -14.22 2.70
C GLY A 29 -19.68 -14.27 1.29
N ALA A 30 -19.82 -15.47 0.72
CA ALA A 30 -20.44 -15.68 -0.58
C ALA A 30 -21.88 -15.20 -0.58
N TYR A 31 -22.67 -15.59 0.43
CA TYR A 31 -24.04 -15.12 0.61
C TYR A 31 -24.15 -13.59 0.62
N ILE A 32 -23.29 -12.90 1.38
CA ILE A 32 -23.28 -11.43 1.43
C ILE A 32 -22.96 -10.83 0.06
N ILE A 33 -21.98 -11.38 -0.66
CA ILE A 33 -21.59 -10.89 -1.98
C ILE A 33 -22.72 -11.09 -2.99
N GLU A 34 -23.34 -12.27 -3.01
CA GLU A 34 -24.49 -12.56 -3.87
C GLU A 34 -25.64 -11.57 -3.62
N GLU A 35 -25.99 -11.30 -2.36
CA GLU A 35 -27.01 -10.29 -2.02
C GLU A 35 -26.63 -8.89 -2.52
N ILE A 36 -25.37 -8.48 -2.38
CA ILE A 36 -24.89 -7.18 -2.90
C ILE A 36 -24.97 -7.14 -4.43
N GLN A 37 -24.73 -8.27 -5.09
CA GLN A 37 -24.65 -8.35 -6.54
C GLN A 37 -26.03 -8.50 -7.24
N LYS A 38 -27.12 -8.76 -6.51
CA LYS A 38 -28.47 -8.94 -7.07
C LYS A 38 -29.00 -7.74 -7.87
N ASP A 39 -28.80 -6.54 -7.36
CA ASP A 39 -29.35 -5.30 -7.93
C ASP A 39 -28.31 -4.52 -8.77
N ARG A 40 -27.34 -5.24 -9.33
CA ARG A 40 -26.28 -4.62 -10.13
C ARG A 40 -26.80 -4.06 -11.46
N SER A 41 -26.10 -3.03 -11.90
CA SER A 41 -26.28 -2.41 -13.21
C SER A 41 -24.91 -1.97 -13.75
N GLU A 42 -24.82 -1.75 -15.06
CA GLU A 42 -23.59 -1.28 -15.70
C GLU A 42 -23.10 0.05 -15.07
N GLY A 43 -24.01 0.97 -14.77
CA GLY A 43 -23.67 2.25 -14.13
C GLY A 43 -23.16 2.11 -12.69
N THR A 44 -23.68 1.15 -11.92
CA THR A 44 -23.15 0.88 -10.57
C THR A 44 -21.80 0.17 -10.64
N ASP A 45 -21.58 -0.69 -11.64
CA ASP A 45 -20.30 -1.36 -11.86
C ASP A 45 -19.18 -0.35 -12.18
N GLU A 46 -19.41 0.57 -13.11
CA GLU A 46 -18.47 1.65 -13.42
C GLU A 46 -18.13 2.51 -12.20
N LEU A 47 -19.15 2.84 -11.40
CA LEU A 47 -18.99 3.61 -10.16
C LEU A 47 -18.07 2.89 -9.17
N PHE A 48 -18.29 1.60 -8.91
CA PHE A 48 -17.46 0.84 -7.97
C PHE A 48 -16.07 0.55 -8.54
N LEU A 49 -15.90 0.36 -9.85
CA LEU A 49 -14.55 0.30 -10.45
C LEU A 49 -13.77 1.60 -10.23
N MET A 50 -14.42 2.76 -10.33
CA MET A 50 -13.82 4.06 -10.04
C MET A 50 -13.52 4.22 -8.54
N ILE A 51 -14.46 3.92 -7.65
CA ILE A 51 -14.28 3.99 -6.19
C ILE A 51 -13.12 3.10 -5.76
N GLY A 52 -13.04 1.88 -6.28
CA GLY A 52 -11.94 0.96 -6.07
C GLY A 52 -10.58 1.55 -6.46
N SER A 53 -10.52 2.16 -7.64
CA SER A 53 -9.31 2.83 -8.11
C SER A 53 -8.90 3.98 -7.18
N VAL A 54 -9.85 4.82 -6.75
CA VAL A 54 -9.60 5.96 -5.86
C VAL A 54 -9.17 5.50 -4.47
N THR A 55 -9.88 4.55 -3.86
CA THR A 55 -9.59 4.04 -2.51
C THR A 55 -8.22 3.37 -2.45
N SER A 56 -7.78 2.73 -3.54
CA SER A 56 -6.44 2.12 -3.62
C SER A 56 -5.29 3.12 -3.55
N ILE A 57 -5.45 4.33 -4.12
CA ILE A 57 -4.33 5.26 -4.34
C ILE A 57 -4.42 6.54 -3.52
N CYS A 58 -5.60 6.97 -3.06
CA CYS A 58 -5.82 8.31 -2.50
C CYS A 58 -4.90 8.63 -1.30
N PHE A 59 -4.73 7.74 -0.33
CA PHE A 59 -3.86 8.00 0.83
C PHE A 59 -2.38 7.90 0.49
N PHE A 60 -2.02 7.05 -0.48
CA PHE A 60 -0.67 7.03 -1.01
C PHE A 60 -0.35 8.34 -1.74
N LEU A 61 -1.29 8.87 -2.52
CA LEU A 61 -1.22 10.17 -3.17
C LEU A 61 -1.08 11.31 -2.16
N ILE A 62 -1.92 11.33 -1.11
CA ILE A 62 -1.83 12.34 -0.04
C ILE A 62 -0.46 12.27 0.63
N SER A 63 0.01 11.06 0.97
CA SER A 63 1.34 10.85 1.56
C SER A 63 2.44 11.38 0.64
N GLY A 64 2.33 11.13 -0.66
CA GLY A 64 3.29 11.61 -1.64
C GLY A 64 3.30 13.11 -1.83
N ILE A 65 2.12 13.74 -1.87
CA ILE A 65 2.00 15.20 -1.86
C ILE A 65 2.66 15.74 -0.60
N CYS A 66 2.32 15.26 0.59
CA CYS A 66 2.95 15.69 1.83
C CYS A 66 4.48 15.53 1.80
N TYR A 67 4.98 14.42 1.24
CA TYR A 67 6.41 14.15 1.11
C TYR A 67 7.11 15.19 0.23
N LEU A 68 6.45 15.58 -0.87
CA LEU A 68 6.95 16.53 -1.86
C LEU A 68 6.72 18.00 -1.45
N THR A 69 5.72 18.30 -0.61
CA THR A 69 5.26 19.68 -0.31
C THR A 69 5.38 20.05 1.17
N GLY A 70 6.60 20.15 1.68
CA GLY A 70 6.87 20.76 2.99
C GLY A 70 6.62 19.89 4.22
N TYR A 71 5.80 18.85 4.12
CA TYR A 71 5.44 17.94 5.22
C TYR A 71 6.16 16.59 5.08
N LYS A 72 7.46 16.65 4.78
CA LYS A 72 8.28 15.50 4.38
C LYS A 72 8.17 14.31 5.33
N GLU A 73 8.27 14.55 6.62
CA GLU A 73 8.19 13.51 7.66
C GLU A 73 6.82 12.81 7.68
N ILE A 74 5.73 13.58 7.59
CA ILE A 74 4.37 13.04 7.57
C ILE A 74 4.16 12.20 6.31
N GLY A 75 4.59 12.72 5.16
CA GLY A 75 4.51 12.01 3.89
C GLY A 75 5.33 10.72 3.89
N LEU A 76 6.55 10.76 4.45
CA LEU A 76 7.41 9.58 4.57
C LEU A 76 6.73 8.48 5.39
N LEU A 77 6.18 8.82 6.56
CA LEU A 77 5.45 7.85 7.40
C LEU A 77 4.27 7.22 6.65
N GLY A 78 3.48 8.02 5.93
CA GLY A 78 2.33 7.54 5.16
C GLY A 78 2.73 6.66 3.97
N ILE A 79 3.84 6.98 3.28
CA ILE A 79 4.43 6.14 2.22
C ILE A 79 4.88 4.80 2.80
N PHE A 80 5.61 4.81 3.92
CA PHE A 80 6.02 3.58 4.60
C PHE A 80 4.82 2.72 5.01
N GLY A 81 3.74 3.34 5.50
CA GLY A 81 2.50 2.64 5.84
C GLY A 81 1.92 1.89 4.64
N SER A 82 1.82 2.57 3.50
CA SER A 82 1.32 1.98 2.26
C SER A 82 2.21 0.86 1.73
N GLN A 83 3.51 1.13 1.62
CA GLN A 83 4.46 0.22 0.97
C GLN A 83 4.78 -1.00 1.84
N LEU A 84 4.83 -0.87 3.18
CA LEU A 84 4.91 -2.04 4.06
C LEU A 84 3.63 -2.87 3.99
N GLY A 85 2.46 -2.23 3.93
CA GLY A 85 1.18 -2.92 3.70
C GLY A 85 1.18 -3.73 2.40
N ALA A 86 1.66 -3.15 1.31
CA ALA A 86 1.79 -3.84 0.03
C ALA A 86 2.80 -4.99 0.06
N ALA A 87 4.00 -4.77 0.62
CA ALA A 87 5.05 -5.79 0.71
C ALA A 87 4.61 -7.01 1.53
N PHE A 88 4.06 -6.76 2.72
CA PHE A 88 3.58 -7.84 3.58
C PHE A 88 2.32 -8.52 3.03
N SER A 89 1.46 -7.81 2.30
CA SER A 89 0.31 -8.45 1.65
C SER A 89 0.75 -9.55 0.69
N GLY A 90 1.80 -9.34 -0.11
CA GLY A 90 2.33 -10.38 -1.00
C GLY A 90 2.78 -11.64 -0.26
N VAL A 91 3.47 -11.48 0.88
CA VAL A 91 3.95 -12.59 1.71
C VAL A 91 2.78 -13.31 2.40
N LEU A 92 1.87 -12.55 3.01
CA LEU A 92 0.74 -13.10 3.75
C LEU A 92 -0.23 -13.83 2.81
N LYS A 93 -0.41 -13.35 1.59
CA LYS A 93 -1.19 -14.05 0.56
C LYS A 93 -0.69 -15.45 0.30
N SER A 94 0.62 -15.65 0.22
CA SER A 94 1.21 -16.99 0.10
C SER A 94 1.11 -17.81 1.41
N ALA A 95 1.06 -17.14 2.56
CA ALA A 95 0.92 -17.81 3.86
C ALA A 95 -0.49 -18.38 4.07
N PHE A 96 -1.54 -17.59 3.79
CA PHE A 96 -2.93 -18.03 3.92
C PHE A 96 -3.38 -18.88 2.74
N ALA A 97 -3.02 -18.49 1.51
CA ALA A 97 -3.39 -19.18 0.27
C ALA A 97 -4.90 -19.41 0.06
N HIS A 98 -5.74 -18.57 0.66
CA HIS A 98 -7.20 -18.66 0.49
C HIS A 98 -7.64 -18.11 -0.87
N PRO A 99 -8.67 -18.71 -1.50
CA PRO A 99 -9.18 -18.29 -2.79
C PRO A 99 -9.88 -16.93 -2.73
N ARG A 100 -10.12 -16.35 -3.90
CA ARG A 100 -11.05 -15.23 -4.06
C ARG A 100 -12.49 -15.76 -4.17
N PRO A 101 -13.51 -14.94 -3.88
CA PRO A 101 -14.91 -15.38 -3.92
C PRO A 101 -15.29 -16.01 -5.25
N PHE A 102 -15.03 -15.32 -6.36
CA PHE A 102 -15.33 -15.82 -7.72
C PHE A 102 -14.49 -17.03 -8.16
N TRP A 103 -13.42 -17.38 -7.44
CA TRP A 103 -12.69 -18.63 -7.70
C TRP A 103 -13.45 -19.82 -7.12
N LYS A 104 -14.03 -19.67 -5.92
CA LYS A 104 -14.69 -20.76 -5.20
C LYS A 104 -16.18 -20.89 -5.54
N TYR A 105 -16.87 -19.78 -5.74
CA TYR A 105 -18.31 -19.72 -5.99
C TYR A 105 -18.56 -19.18 -7.39
N SER A 106 -19.17 -20.00 -8.24
CA SER A 106 -19.36 -19.72 -9.67
C SER A 106 -20.51 -18.74 -9.94
N GLU A 107 -21.30 -18.46 -8.91
CA GLU A 107 -22.43 -17.54 -8.85
C GLU A 107 -21.99 -16.09 -8.62
N ILE A 108 -20.75 -15.88 -8.13
CA ILE A 108 -20.21 -14.56 -7.87
C ILE A 108 -19.55 -14.02 -9.13
N ASP A 109 -19.99 -12.85 -9.57
CA ASP A 109 -19.41 -12.18 -10.72
C ASP A 109 -18.08 -11.51 -10.36
N ALA A 110 -17.09 -11.71 -11.24
CA ALA A 110 -15.77 -11.09 -11.12
C ALA A 110 -15.71 -9.78 -11.92
N LEU A 111 -15.83 -8.64 -11.23
CA LEU A 111 -15.65 -7.32 -11.86
C LEU A 111 -14.17 -6.95 -12.04
N GLN A 112 -13.27 -7.68 -11.39
CA GLN A 112 -11.83 -7.53 -11.56
C GLN A 112 -11.11 -8.88 -11.45
N CYS A 113 -10.36 -9.21 -12.50
CA CYS A 113 -9.66 -10.49 -12.65
C CYS A 113 -8.25 -10.45 -12.04
N SER A 114 -8.20 -10.51 -10.72
CA SER A 114 -6.93 -10.50 -9.97
C SER A 114 -6.31 -11.90 -9.91
N LYS A 115 -5.02 -12.02 -10.25
CA LYS A 115 -4.26 -13.29 -10.32
C LYS A 115 -3.40 -13.56 -9.08
N ASP A 116 -3.97 -13.41 -7.90
CA ASP A 116 -3.29 -13.52 -6.60
C ASP A 116 -4.29 -13.98 -5.51
N PHE A 117 -3.81 -14.66 -4.46
CA PHE A 117 -4.67 -15.17 -3.38
C PHE A 117 -5.50 -14.05 -2.72
N GLY A 118 -6.67 -14.40 -2.18
CA GLY A 118 -7.64 -13.45 -1.65
C GLY A 118 -7.27 -12.89 -0.28
N ALA A 119 -6.72 -13.72 0.61
CA ALA A 119 -6.46 -13.35 1.99
C ALA A 119 -5.00 -12.97 2.26
N PRO A 120 -4.71 -11.91 3.04
CA PRO A 120 -5.59 -10.79 3.37
C PRO A 120 -5.77 -9.83 2.17
N SER A 121 -6.78 -8.96 2.23
CA SER A 121 -7.01 -7.97 1.18
C SER A 121 -5.86 -6.96 1.07
N GLY A 122 -5.18 -6.96 -0.08
CA GLY A 122 -4.08 -6.03 -0.36
C GLY A 122 -4.50 -4.57 -0.40
N HIS A 123 -5.71 -4.26 -0.87
CA HIS A 123 -6.26 -2.90 -0.84
C HIS A 123 -6.46 -2.42 0.61
N ALA A 124 -7.04 -3.26 1.46
CA ALA A 124 -7.21 -2.94 2.88
C ALA A 124 -5.85 -2.77 3.58
N MET A 125 -4.85 -3.60 3.25
CA MET A 125 -3.51 -3.51 3.83
C MET A 125 -2.75 -2.26 3.40
N SER A 126 -2.63 -2.02 2.09
CA SER A 126 -1.81 -0.92 1.55
C SER A 126 -2.49 0.45 1.74
N ALA A 127 -3.76 0.59 1.36
CA ALA A 127 -4.48 1.85 1.55
C ALA A 127 -4.73 2.12 3.04
N GLY A 128 -5.11 1.08 3.79
CA GLY A 128 -5.29 1.16 5.24
C GLY A 128 -4.01 1.55 5.98
N GLY A 129 -2.85 1.02 5.59
CA GLY A 129 -1.56 1.36 6.21
C GLY A 129 -1.26 2.86 6.13
N SER A 130 -1.55 3.50 5.00
CA SER A 130 -1.39 4.95 4.87
C SER A 130 -2.49 5.73 5.58
N LEU A 131 -3.76 5.32 5.41
CA LEU A 131 -4.93 5.92 6.05
C LEU A 131 -4.77 5.96 7.58
N PHE A 132 -4.35 4.86 8.21
CA PHE A 132 -4.23 4.78 9.66
C PHE A 132 -3.03 5.54 10.21
N VAL A 133 -1.90 5.58 9.48
CA VAL A 133 -0.75 6.44 9.84
C VAL A 133 -1.14 7.92 9.78
N LEU A 134 -1.71 8.37 8.67
CA LEU A 134 -2.14 9.76 8.49
C LEU A 134 -3.27 10.12 9.45
N GLY A 135 -4.22 9.21 9.65
CA GLY A 135 -5.32 9.33 10.60
C GLY A 135 -4.82 9.49 12.04
N TYR A 136 -3.85 8.69 12.46
CA TYR A 136 -3.23 8.83 13.79
C TYR A 136 -2.59 10.21 13.97
N ILE A 137 -1.87 10.70 12.96
CA ILE A 137 -1.25 12.04 12.98
C ILE A 137 -2.34 13.12 13.05
N TRP A 138 -3.40 13.01 12.27
CA TRP A 138 -4.53 13.95 12.26
C TRP A 138 -5.30 13.99 13.60
N MET A 139 -5.37 12.84 14.27
CA MET A 139 -6.01 12.66 15.57
C MET A 139 -5.19 13.20 16.75
N LYS A 140 -3.89 13.52 16.56
CA LYS A 140 -3.10 14.20 17.60
C LYS A 140 -3.67 15.55 17.98
N ASN A 141 -4.27 16.26 17.01
CA ASN A 141 -5.14 17.38 17.35
C ASN A 141 -6.50 16.82 17.81
N THR A 142 -6.84 17.05 19.07
CA THR A 142 -8.04 16.52 19.72
C THR A 142 -9.34 17.22 19.30
N ASP A 143 -9.24 18.34 18.57
CA ASP A 143 -10.40 19.04 18.03
C ASP A 143 -11.21 18.12 17.12
N ARG A 144 -12.51 18.00 17.44
CA ARG A 144 -13.49 17.23 16.65
C ARG A 144 -13.03 15.78 16.38
N TRP A 145 -12.32 15.16 17.33
CA TRP A 145 -11.76 13.81 17.19
C TRP A 145 -12.80 12.77 16.75
N TYR A 146 -14.05 12.91 17.19
CA TYR A 146 -15.16 12.02 16.82
C TYR A 146 -15.52 12.12 15.33
N ILE A 147 -15.45 13.32 14.72
CA ILE A 147 -15.68 13.52 13.28
C ILE A 147 -14.55 12.89 12.48
N LYS A 148 -13.31 13.08 12.91
CA LYS A 148 -12.12 12.48 12.27
C LYS A 148 -12.17 10.97 12.30
N LEU A 149 -12.50 10.39 13.46
CA LEU A 149 -12.68 8.96 13.62
C LEU A 149 -13.83 8.44 12.74
N PHE A 150 -14.97 9.14 12.69
CA PHE A 150 -16.08 8.80 11.81
C PHE A 150 -15.64 8.77 10.34
N ILE A 151 -14.89 9.77 9.88
CA ILE A 151 -14.38 9.81 8.49
C ILE A 151 -13.47 8.62 8.19
N ILE A 152 -12.54 8.29 9.09
CA ILE A 152 -11.64 7.13 8.92
C ILE A 152 -12.46 5.84 8.80
N ILE A 153 -13.44 5.64 9.68
CA ILE A 153 -14.30 4.45 9.67
C ILE A 153 -15.14 4.39 8.38
N MET A 154 -15.74 5.50 7.97
CA MET A 154 -16.56 5.54 6.74
C MET A 154 -15.73 5.19 5.51
N ILE A 155 -14.51 5.70 5.41
CA ILE A 155 -13.62 5.37 4.30
C ILE A 155 -13.26 3.88 4.31
N SER A 156 -12.98 3.30 5.48
CA SER A 156 -12.75 1.86 5.60
C SER A 156 -13.97 1.02 5.20
N ILE A 157 -15.18 1.47 5.54
CA ILE A 157 -16.43 0.80 5.15
C ILE A 157 -16.67 0.91 3.64
N ILE A 158 -16.44 2.09 3.05
CA ILE A 158 -16.58 2.30 1.59
C ILE A 158 -15.64 1.35 0.84
N THR A 159 -14.37 1.29 1.25
CA THR A 159 -13.41 0.35 0.65
C THR A 159 -13.82 -1.10 0.88
N ALA A 160 -14.34 -1.46 2.05
CA ALA A 160 -14.80 -2.83 2.31
C ALA A 160 -15.99 -3.22 1.42
N TYR A 161 -16.99 -2.35 1.33
CA TYR A 161 -18.17 -2.55 0.49
C TYR A 161 -17.77 -2.67 -0.98
N ASP A 162 -16.90 -1.78 -1.46
CA ASP A 162 -16.37 -1.80 -2.82
C ASP A 162 -15.70 -3.15 -3.16
N ARG A 163 -14.88 -3.70 -2.26
CA ARG A 163 -14.23 -5.00 -2.48
C ARG A 163 -15.20 -6.19 -2.48
N LEU A 164 -16.28 -6.12 -1.70
CA LEU A 164 -17.36 -7.10 -1.71
C LEU A 164 -18.18 -7.01 -3.00
N TYR A 165 -18.56 -5.79 -3.39
CA TYR A 165 -19.33 -5.51 -4.60
C TYR A 165 -18.60 -6.03 -5.85
N LEU A 166 -17.29 -5.78 -5.94
CA LEU A 166 -16.46 -6.24 -7.06
C LEU A 166 -16.25 -7.77 -7.09
N GLY A 167 -16.71 -8.51 -6.08
CA GLY A 167 -16.60 -9.97 -6.00
C GLY A 167 -15.17 -10.48 -5.74
N VAL A 168 -14.25 -9.60 -5.35
CA VAL A 168 -12.81 -9.92 -5.30
C VAL A 168 -12.29 -10.34 -3.93
N HIS A 169 -13.02 -10.04 -2.84
CA HIS A 169 -12.64 -10.43 -1.48
C HIS A 169 -13.87 -10.77 -0.64
N PHE A 170 -13.73 -11.74 0.26
CA PHE A 170 -14.70 -11.94 1.34
C PHE A 170 -14.50 -10.91 2.45
N TYR A 171 -15.53 -10.69 3.27
CA TYR A 171 -15.50 -9.68 4.36
C TYR A 171 -14.36 -9.94 5.36
N PHE A 172 -14.11 -11.21 5.70
CA PHE A 172 -13.09 -11.58 6.67
C PHE A 172 -11.67 -11.31 6.16
N GLN A 173 -11.42 -11.50 4.86
CA GLN A 173 -10.16 -11.17 4.21
C GLN A 173 -9.86 -9.65 4.27
N ILE A 174 -10.92 -8.82 4.20
CA ILE A 174 -10.83 -7.37 4.32
C ILE A 174 -10.56 -6.96 5.77
N ILE A 175 -11.28 -7.55 6.73
CA ILE A 175 -11.08 -7.33 8.17
C ILE A 175 -9.65 -7.69 8.58
N LEU A 176 -9.16 -8.86 8.14
CA LEU A 176 -7.79 -9.28 8.39
C LEU A 176 -6.77 -8.31 7.77
N GLY A 177 -7.03 -7.83 6.55
CA GLY A 177 -6.22 -6.81 5.90
C GLY A 177 -6.15 -5.50 6.71
N TYR A 178 -7.28 -5.03 7.26
CA TYR A 178 -7.28 -3.87 8.14
C TYR A 178 -6.57 -4.13 9.47
N ALA A 179 -6.69 -5.34 10.04
CA ALA A 179 -5.97 -5.69 11.27
C ALA A 179 -4.44 -5.62 11.06
N PHE A 180 -3.93 -6.12 9.93
CA PHE A 180 -2.52 -5.98 9.58
C PHE A 180 -2.12 -4.54 9.27
N ALA A 181 -2.94 -3.79 8.54
CA ALA A 181 -2.70 -2.35 8.32
C ALA A 181 -2.60 -1.56 9.63
N LEU A 182 -3.48 -1.86 10.59
CA LEU A 182 -3.49 -1.21 11.91
C LEU A 182 -2.22 -1.57 12.69
N LEU A 183 -1.79 -2.82 12.63
CA LEU A 183 -0.54 -3.29 13.25
C LEU A 183 0.69 -2.59 12.66
N ILE A 184 0.81 -2.57 11.32
CA ILE A 184 1.89 -1.88 10.61
C ILE A 184 1.90 -0.39 11.00
N SER A 185 0.73 0.25 11.00
CA SER A 185 0.60 1.66 11.35
C SER A 185 1.01 1.93 12.79
N ALA A 186 0.58 1.08 13.74
CA ALA A 186 0.95 1.20 15.15
C ALA A 186 2.46 1.06 15.38
N ILE A 187 3.13 0.20 14.60
CA ILE A 187 4.60 0.07 14.62
C ILE A 187 5.24 1.33 14.05
N ILE A 188 4.77 1.84 12.91
CA ILE A 188 5.35 3.03 12.24
C ILE A 188 5.23 4.28 13.10
N VAL A 189 4.07 4.52 13.71
CA VAL A 189 3.81 5.72 14.51
C VAL A 189 4.39 5.63 15.93
N HIS A 190 5.01 4.50 16.29
CA HIS A 190 5.71 4.36 17.56
C HIS A 190 6.89 5.34 17.61
N PRO A 191 7.13 6.05 18.74
CA PRO A 191 8.20 7.04 18.84
C PRO A 191 9.59 6.51 18.44
N SER A 192 9.90 5.26 18.77
CA SER A 192 11.17 4.62 18.36
C SER A 192 11.30 4.50 16.84
N SER A 193 10.23 4.11 16.14
CA SER A 193 10.21 3.94 14.69
C SER A 193 10.28 5.29 13.98
N ILE A 194 9.56 6.30 14.47
CA ILE A 194 9.66 7.68 13.96
C ILE A 194 11.10 8.19 14.08
N ASN A 195 11.73 8.01 15.24
CA ASN A 195 13.12 8.43 15.46
C ASN A 195 14.11 7.70 14.54
N LEU A 196 13.91 6.40 14.29
CA LEU A 196 14.70 5.65 13.32
C LEU A 196 14.52 6.18 11.90
N LEU A 197 13.27 6.43 11.47
CA LEU A 197 12.96 6.95 10.13
C LEU A 197 13.59 8.35 9.91
N GLN A 198 13.52 9.22 10.90
CA GLN A 198 14.17 10.54 10.87
C GLN A 198 15.70 10.45 10.79
N LYS A 199 16.29 9.44 11.46
CA LYS A 199 17.73 9.20 11.42
C LYS A 199 18.20 8.59 10.09
N PHE A 200 17.34 7.95 9.29
CA PHE A 200 17.75 7.44 7.97
C PHE A 200 18.26 8.53 7.06
N GLY A 201 17.78 9.78 7.19
CA GLY A 201 18.35 10.90 6.46
C GLY A 201 19.81 11.15 6.83
N ASN A 202 20.21 10.85 8.08
CA ASN A 202 21.42 11.40 8.67
C ASN A 202 22.50 10.39 9.09
N ASP A 203 22.19 9.11 9.16
CA ASP A 203 23.06 8.10 9.77
C ASP A 203 23.41 7.00 8.76
N LYS A 204 24.70 6.95 8.36
CA LYS A 204 25.22 5.98 7.38
C LYS A 204 25.17 4.55 7.92
N GLU A 205 25.43 4.33 9.21
CA GLU A 205 25.40 3.00 9.81
C GLU A 205 23.96 2.47 9.83
N LEU A 206 23.02 3.33 10.21
CA LEU A 206 21.61 3.00 10.18
C LEU A 206 21.09 2.73 8.76
N LEU A 207 21.55 3.51 7.76
CA LEU A 207 21.24 3.24 6.35
C LEU A 207 21.72 1.84 5.95
N ILE A 208 22.98 1.48 6.22
CA ILE A 208 23.51 0.15 5.88
C ILE A 208 22.68 -0.96 6.54
N LYS A 209 22.35 -0.82 7.83
CA LYS A 209 21.49 -1.76 8.55
C LYS A 209 20.11 -1.89 7.90
N SER A 210 19.52 -0.79 7.42
CA SER A 210 18.24 -0.85 6.71
C SER A 210 18.34 -1.59 5.38
N GLN A 211 19.40 -1.36 4.59
CA GLN A 211 19.58 -2.04 3.31
C GLN A 211 19.74 -3.54 3.49
N ILE A 212 20.51 -3.96 4.51
CA ILE A 212 20.62 -5.37 4.89
C ILE A 212 19.24 -5.93 5.29
N THR A 213 18.48 -5.18 6.09
CA THR A 213 17.15 -5.61 6.53
C THR A 213 16.18 -5.80 5.36
N TRP A 214 16.11 -4.85 4.43
CA TRP A 214 15.25 -4.95 3.25
C TRP A 214 15.64 -6.12 2.35
N LEU A 215 16.95 -6.34 2.17
CA LEU A 215 17.44 -7.47 1.39
C LEU A 215 17.13 -8.81 2.06
N LEU A 216 17.31 -8.93 3.37
CA LEU A 216 16.98 -10.15 4.12
C LEU A 216 15.49 -10.46 4.07
N LEU A 217 14.63 -9.44 4.26
CA LEU A 217 13.18 -9.59 4.14
C LEU A 217 12.78 -10.03 2.72
N LEU A 218 13.38 -9.42 1.70
CA LEU A 218 13.16 -9.80 0.31
C LEU A 218 13.56 -11.26 0.06
N VAL A 219 14.79 -11.65 0.38
CA VAL A 219 15.30 -13.00 0.15
C VAL A 219 14.45 -14.03 0.89
N PHE A 220 14.13 -13.78 2.16
CA PHE A 220 13.24 -14.63 2.93
C PHE A 220 11.86 -14.74 2.28
N SER A 221 11.25 -13.62 1.87
CA SER A 221 9.93 -13.62 1.22
C SER A 221 9.94 -14.36 -0.12
N THR A 222 10.98 -14.20 -0.93
CA THR A 222 11.12 -14.90 -2.21
C THR A 222 11.22 -16.40 -2.00
N ILE A 223 12.07 -16.86 -1.08
CA ILE A 223 12.21 -18.29 -0.76
C ILE A 223 10.88 -18.82 -0.22
N PHE A 224 10.27 -18.12 0.73
CA PHE A 224 9.00 -18.51 1.33
C PHE A 224 7.89 -18.68 0.29
N CYS A 225 7.70 -17.69 -0.60
CA CYS A 225 6.64 -17.73 -1.60
C CYS A 225 6.91 -18.78 -2.69
N LEU A 226 8.14 -18.89 -3.20
CA LEU A 226 8.46 -19.84 -4.28
C LEU A 226 8.51 -21.30 -3.82
N CYS A 227 8.83 -21.55 -2.54
CA CYS A 227 8.83 -22.89 -1.97
C CYS A 227 7.47 -23.31 -1.40
N ARG A 228 6.46 -22.43 -1.44
CA ARG A 228 5.12 -22.74 -0.95
C ARG A 228 4.40 -23.63 -1.95
N SER A 229 3.89 -24.77 -1.48
CA SER A 229 2.96 -25.66 -2.20
C SER A 229 1.57 -25.58 -1.56
N PRO A 230 0.75 -24.55 -1.87
CA PRO A 230 -0.57 -24.41 -1.28
C PRO A 230 -1.53 -25.47 -1.83
N ASP A 231 -2.54 -25.82 -1.02
CA ASP A 231 -3.63 -26.68 -1.47
C ASP A 231 -4.39 -25.94 -2.59
N TRP A 232 -4.63 -26.65 -3.70
CA TRP A 232 -5.24 -26.08 -4.89
C TRP A 232 -6.43 -26.92 -5.32
N ASP A 233 -7.56 -26.25 -5.50
CA ASP A 233 -8.77 -26.86 -6.04
C ASP A 233 -8.89 -26.51 -7.53
N GLU A 234 -9.02 -27.53 -8.39
CA GLU A 234 -9.15 -27.34 -9.84
C GLU A 234 -10.36 -26.49 -10.23
N SER A 235 -11.42 -26.48 -9.41
CA SER A 235 -12.58 -25.62 -9.62
C SER A 235 -12.23 -24.13 -9.64
N TRP A 236 -11.16 -23.72 -8.95
CA TRP A 236 -10.70 -22.32 -8.94
C TRP A 236 -10.22 -21.87 -10.31
N SER A 237 -9.48 -22.73 -11.02
CA SER A 237 -9.05 -22.48 -12.40
C SER A 237 -10.24 -22.41 -13.35
N ILE A 238 -11.18 -23.34 -13.22
CA ILE A 238 -12.37 -23.40 -14.08
C ILE A 238 -13.25 -22.15 -13.89
N ASN A 239 -13.53 -21.79 -12.64
CA ASN A 239 -14.36 -20.62 -12.32
C ASN A 239 -13.68 -19.32 -12.75
N TYR A 240 -12.36 -19.20 -12.55
CA TYR A 240 -11.61 -18.05 -13.03
C TYR A 240 -11.71 -17.93 -14.55
N GLU A 241 -11.45 -19.00 -15.30
CA GLU A 241 -11.51 -18.99 -16.76
C GLU A 241 -12.89 -18.60 -17.26
N LYS A 242 -13.95 -19.12 -16.64
CA LYS A 242 -15.34 -18.76 -16.94
C LYS A 242 -15.61 -17.27 -16.71
N ALA A 243 -15.10 -16.69 -15.62
CA ALA A 243 -15.36 -15.29 -15.28
C ALA A 243 -14.46 -14.30 -16.06
N CYS A 244 -13.22 -14.69 -16.38
CA CYS A 244 -12.17 -13.79 -16.84
C CYS A 244 -11.62 -14.08 -18.24
N GLY A 245 -12.05 -15.18 -18.88
CA GLY A 245 -11.70 -15.54 -20.25
C GLY A 245 -10.22 -15.87 -20.51
N ASN A 246 -9.40 -16.01 -19.46
CA ASN A 246 -7.96 -16.26 -19.56
C ASN A 246 -7.55 -17.41 -18.64
N SER A 247 -6.54 -18.17 -19.06
CA SER A 247 -5.99 -19.27 -18.28
C SER A 247 -5.47 -18.80 -16.92
N PHE A 248 -5.67 -19.66 -15.92
CA PHE A 248 -5.34 -19.38 -14.53
C PHE A 248 -4.74 -20.60 -13.84
N ALA A 249 -3.43 -20.52 -13.58
CA ALA A 249 -2.66 -21.59 -12.96
C ALA A 249 -2.06 -21.13 -11.62
N ILE A 250 -1.77 -22.11 -10.76
CA ILE A 250 -1.17 -21.88 -9.44
C ILE A 250 0.19 -21.18 -9.55
N GLU A 251 0.96 -21.45 -10.61
CA GLU A 251 2.25 -20.83 -10.86
C GLU A 251 2.11 -19.32 -11.05
N ASP A 252 1.09 -18.86 -11.79
CA ASP A 252 0.83 -17.43 -12.00
C ASP A 252 0.54 -16.72 -10.67
N VAL A 253 -0.21 -17.38 -9.79
CA VAL A 253 -0.55 -16.88 -8.45
C VAL A 253 0.69 -16.75 -7.57
N ILE A 254 1.53 -17.78 -7.54
CA ILE A 254 2.78 -17.79 -6.78
C ILE A 254 3.70 -16.68 -7.28
N ILE A 255 3.84 -16.52 -8.61
CA ILE A 255 4.67 -15.48 -9.22
C ILE A 255 4.13 -14.09 -8.88
N LYS A 256 2.82 -13.87 -8.97
CA LYS A 256 2.22 -12.56 -8.64
C LYS A 256 2.44 -12.19 -7.18
N ASN A 257 2.17 -13.10 -6.24
CA ASN A 257 2.37 -12.85 -4.81
C ASN A 257 3.85 -12.59 -4.49
N THR A 258 4.75 -13.37 -5.10
CA THR A 258 6.19 -13.16 -4.96
C THR A 258 6.58 -11.79 -5.48
N ALA A 259 6.08 -11.38 -6.66
CA ALA A 259 6.34 -10.05 -7.22
C ALA A 259 5.81 -8.90 -6.37
N ASP A 260 4.74 -9.10 -5.60
CA ASP A 260 4.21 -8.11 -4.65
C ASP A 260 5.13 -7.96 -3.43
N SER A 261 5.77 -9.04 -2.97
CA SER A 261 6.78 -8.96 -1.90
C SER A 261 8.03 -8.16 -2.30
N TYR A 262 8.31 -8.03 -3.60
CA TYR A 262 9.45 -7.24 -4.09
C TYR A 262 9.31 -5.73 -3.81
N VAL A 263 8.18 -5.26 -3.27
CA VAL A 263 8.07 -3.92 -2.68
C VAL A 263 9.10 -3.69 -1.56
N PHE A 264 9.65 -4.73 -0.91
CA PHE A 264 10.80 -4.57 -0.01
C PHE A 264 12.02 -3.94 -0.70
N SER A 265 12.25 -4.23 -1.99
CA SER A 265 13.29 -3.56 -2.78
C SER A 265 12.99 -2.08 -2.98
N LEU A 266 11.73 -1.72 -3.22
CA LEU A 266 11.30 -0.32 -3.32
C LEU A 266 11.55 0.43 -2.01
N LEU A 267 11.31 -0.18 -0.85
CA LEU A 267 11.60 0.40 0.47
C LEU A 267 13.12 0.61 0.68
N GLY A 268 13.96 -0.31 0.18
CA GLY A 268 15.41 -0.12 0.12
C GLY A 268 15.81 1.10 -0.70
N GLY A 269 15.23 1.24 -1.90
CA GLY A 269 15.44 2.41 -2.75
C GLY A 269 14.95 3.71 -2.10
N LEU A 270 13.79 3.67 -1.45
CA LEU A 270 13.18 4.82 -0.77
C LEU A 270 14.07 5.33 0.38
N THR A 271 14.58 4.43 1.22
CA THR A 271 15.51 4.78 2.31
C THR A 271 16.83 5.34 1.77
N MET A 272 17.37 4.74 0.70
CA MET A 272 18.58 5.25 0.04
C MET A 272 18.36 6.64 -0.56
N GLY A 273 17.27 6.85 -1.32
CA GLY A 273 16.96 8.14 -1.91
C GLY A 273 16.71 9.22 -0.85
N HIS A 274 16.05 8.87 0.25
CA HIS A 274 15.82 9.79 1.36
C HIS A 274 17.14 10.21 2.03
N TYR A 275 18.07 9.27 2.23
CA TYR A 275 19.43 9.57 2.71
C TYR A 275 20.21 10.48 1.76
N LEU A 276 20.07 10.31 0.43
CA LEU A 276 20.73 11.18 -0.55
C LEU A 276 20.17 12.61 -0.58
N GLN A 277 18.94 12.83 -0.07
CA GLN A 277 18.30 14.14 -0.06
C GLN A 277 18.74 15.05 1.11
N LYS A 278 19.60 14.55 2.02
CA LYS A 278 19.95 15.09 3.35
C LYS A 278 20.25 16.59 3.47
N GLU A 279 20.56 17.28 2.37
CA GLU A 279 21.04 18.67 2.41
C GLU A 279 20.18 19.65 1.60
N LYS A 280 19.00 19.24 1.16
CA LYS A 280 18.19 20.04 0.23
C LYS A 280 17.04 20.72 0.95
N GLY A 281 16.89 22.01 0.69
CA GLY A 281 15.88 22.84 1.33
C GLY A 281 14.45 22.34 1.07
N VAL A 282 13.53 22.87 1.85
CA VAL A 282 12.10 22.57 1.71
C VAL A 282 11.50 23.51 0.65
N PRO A 283 10.73 23.01 -0.33
CA PRO A 283 10.06 23.87 -1.32
C PRO A 283 9.07 24.81 -0.64
N GLU A 284 8.86 25.98 -1.23
CA GLU A 284 7.84 26.91 -0.76
C GLU A 284 6.44 26.30 -0.90
N PHE A 285 5.67 26.32 0.19
CA PHE A 285 4.33 25.76 0.21
C PHE A 285 3.37 26.68 -0.56
N SER A 286 2.85 26.20 -1.68
CA SER A 286 1.85 26.92 -2.49
C SER A 286 0.84 25.93 -3.10
N LEU A 287 -0.34 26.43 -3.47
CA LEU A 287 -1.34 25.61 -4.17
C LEU A 287 -0.77 25.01 -5.47
N LEU A 288 0.04 25.78 -6.19
CA LEU A 288 0.68 25.31 -7.41
C LEU A 288 1.69 24.18 -7.12
N ALA A 289 2.45 24.25 -6.03
CA ALA A 289 3.35 23.17 -5.61
C ALA A 289 2.61 21.87 -5.28
N ILE A 290 1.44 21.96 -4.63
CA ILE A 290 0.55 20.81 -4.37
C ILE A 290 0.06 20.18 -5.67
N ILE A 291 -0.46 20.99 -6.60
CA ILE A 291 -0.99 20.51 -7.86
C ILE A 291 0.11 19.81 -8.68
N ILE A 292 1.26 20.47 -8.86
CA ILE A 292 2.38 19.89 -9.62
C ILE A 292 2.90 18.62 -8.94
N SER A 293 3.00 18.61 -7.60
CA SER A 293 3.42 17.42 -6.85
C SER A 293 2.43 16.26 -7.01
N GLY A 294 1.12 16.53 -7.03
CA GLY A 294 0.10 15.54 -7.30
C GLY A 294 0.25 14.91 -8.70
N PHE A 295 0.41 15.74 -9.74
CA PHE A 295 0.62 15.24 -11.10
C PHE A 295 1.92 14.45 -11.27
N LEU A 296 3.03 14.94 -10.71
CA LEU A 296 4.31 14.22 -10.75
C LEU A 296 4.22 12.88 -10.01
N HIS A 297 3.54 12.85 -8.86
CA HIS A 297 3.34 11.64 -8.09
C HIS A 297 2.52 10.60 -8.86
N LEU A 298 1.37 10.99 -9.42
CA LEU A 298 0.52 10.10 -10.21
C LEU A 298 1.20 9.62 -11.50
N GLY A 299 1.85 10.53 -12.21
CA GLY A 299 2.61 10.19 -13.42
C GLY A 299 3.72 9.19 -13.13
N PHE A 300 4.46 9.40 -12.04
CA PHE A 300 5.52 8.48 -11.61
C PHE A 300 4.98 7.09 -11.25
N ILE A 301 3.88 7.00 -10.49
CA ILE A 301 3.23 5.73 -10.15
C ILE A 301 2.86 4.97 -11.42
N ASN A 302 2.18 5.63 -12.36
CA ASN A 302 1.73 5.00 -13.60
C ASN A 302 2.90 4.46 -14.45
N ILE A 303 4.01 5.20 -14.53
CA ILE A 303 5.21 4.73 -15.24
C ILE A 303 5.82 3.51 -14.55
N CYS A 304 6.01 3.57 -13.22
CA CYS A 304 6.58 2.44 -12.47
C CYS A 304 5.69 1.20 -12.55
N LEU A 305 4.36 1.32 -12.46
CA LEU A 305 3.44 0.18 -12.59
C LEU A 305 3.56 -0.52 -13.95
N LYS A 306 3.54 0.24 -15.05
CA LYS A 306 3.71 -0.32 -16.40
C LYS A 306 5.04 -1.05 -16.59
N MET A 307 6.13 -0.48 -16.07
CA MET A 307 7.45 -1.13 -16.11
C MET A 307 7.47 -2.43 -15.29
N ILE A 308 6.90 -2.40 -14.09
CA ILE A 308 6.84 -3.56 -13.19
C ILE A 308 6.03 -4.70 -13.82
N GLU A 309 4.87 -4.42 -14.40
CA GLU A 309 4.05 -5.43 -15.08
C GLU A 309 4.82 -6.16 -16.19
N GLY A 310 5.58 -5.42 -17.01
CA GLY A 310 6.44 -6.01 -18.03
C GLY A 310 7.47 -6.99 -17.47
N TYR A 311 8.10 -6.65 -16.33
CA TYR A 311 9.09 -7.53 -15.69
C TYR A 311 8.46 -8.71 -14.95
N ILE A 312 7.26 -8.57 -14.39
CA ILE A 312 6.51 -9.70 -13.81
C ILE A 312 6.24 -10.75 -14.88
N SER A 313 5.80 -10.33 -16.07
CA SER A 313 5.59 -11.24 -17.20
C SER A 313 6.88 -11.95 -17.66
N LEU A 314 8.05 -11.36 -17.43
CA LEU A 314 9.34 -12.00 -17.74
C LEU A 314 9.74 -13.01 -16.64
N SER A 315 9.41 -12.73 -15.38
CA SER A 315 9.70 -13.61 -14.24
C SER A 315 9.01 -14.97 -14.29
N THR A 316 7.94 -15.11 -15.08
CA THR A 316 7.30 -16.41 -15.35
C THR A 316 8.21 -17.36 -16.14
N SER A 317 9.17 -16.82 -16.89
CA SER A 317 9.98 -17.58 -17.84
C SER A 317 11.46 -17.70 -17.44
N ASN A 318 12.00 -16.78 -16.65
CA ASN A 318 13.44 -16.77 -16.32
C ASN A 318 13.76 -16.02 -15.02
N PHE A 319 14.81 -16.47 -14.32
CA PHE A 319 15.41 -15.80 -13.17
C PHE A 319 15.82 -14.35 -13.44
N LEU A 320 16.16 -14.01 -14.68
CA LEU A 320 16.45 -12.63 -15.09
C LEU A 320 15.29 -11.66 -14.79
N GLY A 321 14.03 -12.11 -14.91
CA GLY A 321 12.86 -11.28 -14.59
C GLY A 321 12.87 -10.82 -13.13
N TRP A 322 13.26 -11.70 -12.19
CA TRP A 322 13.38 -11.37 -10.78
C TRP A 322 14.48 -10.35 -10.50
N ILE A 323 15.63 -10.46 -11.17
CA ILE A 323 16.71 -9.48 -11.06
C ILE A 323 16.25 -8.11 -11.57
N LEU A 324 15.60 -8.07 -12.74
CA LEU A 324 15.08 -6.83 -13.31
C LEU A 324 14.01 -6.21 -12.41
N LEU A 325 13.09 -7.01 -11.88
CA LEU A 325 12.06 -6.54 -10.95
C LEU A 325 12.67 -5.93 -9.67
N PHE A 326 13.72 -6.57 -9.13
CA PHE A 326 14.49 -6.02 -8.01
C PHE A 326 15.09 -4.65 -8.34
N ILE A 327 15.84 -4.55 -9.45
CA ILE A 327 16.52 -3.33 -9.87
C ILE A 327 15.51 -2.21 -10.14
N THR A 328 14.43 -2.51 -10.84
CA THR A 328 13.40 -1.54 -11.20
C THR A 328 12.69 -1.00 -9.97
N ARG A 329 12.26 -1.86 -9.04
CA ARG A 329 11.62 -1.40 -7.80
C ARG A 329 12.57 -0.59 -6.93
N TYR A 330 13.83 -1.02 -6.78
CA TYR A 330 14.84 -0.26 -6.06
C TYR A 330 15.06 1.13 -6.68
N SER A 331 15.18 1.17 -8.00
CA SER A 331 15.37 2.42 -8.76
C SER A 331 14.16 3.34 -8.64
N CYS A 332 12.94 2.81 -8.72
CA CYS A 332 11.71 3.58 -8.45
C CYS A 332 11.77 4.20 -7.04
N GLY A 333 12.20 3.46 -6.01
CA GLY A 333 12.37 4.01 -4.66
C GLY A 333 13.35 5.20 -4.61
N ILE A 334 14.50 5.10 -5.29
CA ILE A 334 15.49 6.20 -5.36
C ILE A 334 14.93 7.40 -6.13
N ILE A 335 14.35 7.17 -7.31
CA ILE A 335 13.75 8.22 -8.14
C ILE A 335 12.70 8.98 -7.34
N TYR A 336 11.85 8.24 -6.65
CA TYR A 336 10.83 8.78 -5.79
C TYR A 336 11.40 9.64 -4.66
N ALA A 337 12.33 9.10 -3.87
CA ALA A 337 12.77 9.76 -2.64
C ALA A 337 13.84 10.83 -2.86
N TYR A 338 14.57 10.81 -3.99
CA TYR A 338 15.65 11.75 -4.30
C TYR A 338 15.32 12.69 -5.46
N PHE A 339 14.95 12.16 -6.62
CA PHE A 339 14.81 12.96 -7.85
C PHE A 339 13.51 13.77 -7.90
N LEU A 340 12.37 13.21 -7.47
CA LEU A 340 11.11 13.96 -7.46
C LEU A 340 11.16 15.20 -6.53
N PRO A 341 11.61 15.07 -5.27
CA PRO A 341 11.79 16.24 -4.40
C PRO A 341 12.75 17.28 -4.97
N GLU A 342 13.80 16.84 -5.68
CA GLU A 342 14.75 17.75 -6.33
C GLU A 342 14.09 18.62 -7.40
N ILE A 343 13.23 18.03 -8.22
CA ILE A 343 12.47 18.74 -9.25
C ILE A 343 11.58 19.79 -8.59
N ILE A 344 10.81 19.39 -7.56
CA ILE A 344 9.91 20.31 -6.84
C ILE A 344 10.70 21.43 -6.15
N PHE A 345 11.82 21.12 -5.50
CA PHE A 345 12.67 22.12 -4.85
C PHE A 345 13.22 23.15 -5.85
N LYS A 346 13.63 22.72 -7.05
CA LYS A 346 14.11 23.64 -8.10
C LYS A 346 13.00 24.53 -8.65
N LEU A 347 11.78 24.00 -8.80
CA LEU A 347 10.63 24.76 -9.29
C LEU A 347 10.11 25.78 -8.29
N PHE A 348 10.17 25.46 -6.98
CA PHE A 348 9.59 26.26 -5.90
C PHE A 348 10.64 26.67 -4.87
N ARG A 349 11.86 26.96 -5.32
CA ARG A 349 12.95 27.38 -4.43
C ARG A 349 12.56 28.71 -3.78
N LYS A 350 12.60 28.76 -2.44
CA LYS A 350 12.41 29.99 -1.68
C LYS A 350 13.46 31.02 -2.14
N ASN A 351 13.02 32.12 -2.76
CA ASN A 351 13.91 33.19 -3.21
C ASN A 351 14.26 34.09 -2.02
N GLU A 352 15.39 33.84 -1.36
CA GLU A 352 15.89 34.71 -0.25
C GLU A 352 16.09 36.17 -0.69
N ALA A 353 16.30 36.42 -2.00
CA ALA A 353 16.45 37.76 -2.56
C ALA A 353 15.15 38.59 -2.59
N LEU A 354 13.97 37.96 -2.53
CA LEU A 354 12.68 38.67 -2.50
C LEU A 354 12.31 39.12 -1.08
N GLU A 355 12.69 38.38 -0.03
CA GLU A 355 12.44 38.79 1.37
C GLU A 355 13.23 40.04 1.78
N GLN A 356 14.45 40.28 1.26
CA GLN A 356 15.14 41.56 1.54
C GLN A 356 14.42 42.79 0.96
N ARG A 357 13.57 42.62 -0.06
CA ARG A 357 12.72 43.71 -0.58
C ARG A 357 11.40 43.87 0.19
N PHE A 358 10.95 42.85 0.93
CA PHE A 358 9.68 42.87 1.65
C PHE A 358 9.80 42.88 3.19
N SER A 359 10.99 42.63 3.76
CA SER A 359 11.24 42.68 5.21
C SER A 359 11.25 44.10 5.80
N VAL A 360 11.10 45.14 4.94
CA VAL A 360 10.83 46.52 5.38
C VAL A 360 9.34 46.72 5.72
N LEU A 361 8.45 45.78 5.38
CA LEU A 361 7.02 45.89 5.65
C LEU A 361 6.49 44.65 6.37
N THR A 362 6.22 44.84 7.68
CA THR A 362 5.28 44.07 8.53
C THR A 362 5.66 42.63 8.94
N PHE A 363 5.27 42.09 10.10
CA PHE A 363 5.01 42.56 11.46
C PHE A 363 5.08 41.27 12.31
N LYS A 364 5.71 41.30 13.49
CA LYS A 364 5.89 40.11 14.36
C LYS A 364 4.54 39.58 14.86
N ILE A 365 4.27 38.29 14.70
CA ILE A 365 3.33 37.54 15.54
C ILE A 365 4.15 36.52 16.33
N LYS A 366 4.12 36.68 17.66
CA LYS A 366 4.76 35.78 18.63
C LYS A 366 3.89 34.55 18.85
N VAL A 367 4.59 33.41 18.99
CA VAL A 367 4.14 32.09 19.45
C VAL A 367 3.49 32.17 20.83
#